data_AF-A0A969YYJ4-F1
#
_entry.id   AF-A0A969YYJ4-F1
#
_cell.length_a   1.000
_cell.length_b   1.000
_cell.length_c   1.000
_cell.angle_alpha   90.00
_cell.angle_beta   90.00
_cell.angle_gamma   90.00
#
_symmetry.space_group_name_H-M   'P 1'
#
loop_
_entity.id
_entity.type
_entity.pdbx_description
1 polymer ?
#
loop_
_entity_poly.entity_id
_entity_poly.type
_entity_poly.pdbx_seq_one_letter_code
_entity_poly.pdbx_strand_id
1 'polypeptide(L)'
;MSEHTMMLDNRNVMELTGVNSVNTFDDNEIILETKLGHLFIIGENLHITMLNLEEGKVALEGEINSMEYKAVGVDLKTKSKNVLSRLLK
;
A
#
# COMPACT_ATOMS: atom_id res chain seq x y z
N MET A 1 -19.58 0.62 6.20
CA MET A 1 -18.15 0.91 5.99
C MET A 1 -17.56 -0.36 5.39
N SER A 2 -16.97 -0.34 4.19
CA SER A 2 -16.34 -1.58 3.66
C SER A 2 -15.10 -1.88 4.49
N GLU A 3 -14.92 -3.13 4.88
CA GLU A 3 -13.74 -3.59 5.60
C GLU A 3 -12.49 -3.48 4.71
N HIS A 4 -11.38 -3.12 5.33
CA HIS A 4 -10.06 -3.11 4.71
C HIS A 4 -9.30 -4.34 5.19
N THR A 5 -9.03 -5.26 4.28
CA THR A 5 -8.33 -6.52 4.56
C THR A 5 -7.20 -6.69 3.57
N MET A 6 -6.07 -7.22 4.05
CA MET A 6 -4.91 -7.54 3.22
C MET A 6 -4.51 -8.97 3.52
N MET A 7 -4.39 -9.78 2.46
CA MET A 7 -3.82 -11.12 2.50
C MET A 7 -2.57 -11.13 1.65
N LEU A 8 -1.48 -11.71 2.18
CA LEU A 8 -0.22 -11.90 1.47
C LEU A 8 0.18 -13.36 1.61
N ASP A 9 0.27 -14.06 0.49
CA ASP A 9 0.75 -15.44 0.44
C ASP A 9 2.12 -15.52 -0.22
N ASN A 10 3.05 -16.15 0.49
CA ASN A 10 4.44 -16.40 0.07
C ASN A 10 5.20 -15.19 -0.50
N ARG A 11 4.80 -13.95 -0.19
CA ARG A 11 5.31 -12.72 -0.85
C ARG A 11 5.11 -12.71 -2.38
N ASN A 12 4.23 -13.56 -2.90
CA ASN A 12 3.99 -13.73 -4.34
C ASN A 12 2.59 -13.33 -4.78
N VAL A 13 1.58 -13.56 -3.93
CA VAL A 13 0.18 -13.28 -4.23
C VAL A 13 -0.36 -12.37 -3.12
N MET A 14 -1.03 -11.29 -3.52
CA MET A 14 -1.69 -10.38 -2.58
C MET A 14 -3.11 -10.10 -3.01
N GLU A 15 -4.01 -10.11 -2.03
CA GLU A 15 -5.39 -9.65 -2.18
C GLU A 15 -5.65 -8.53 -1.17
N LEU A 16 -6.34 -7.49 -1.62
CA LEU A 16 -6.63 -6.28 -0.86
C LEU A 16 -8.09 -5.86 -1.06
N THR A 17 -8.77 -5.54 0.04
CA THR A 17 -10.08 -4.86 0.02
C THR A 17 -9.97 -3.44 0.53
N GLY A 18 -10.95 -2.58 0.25
CA GLY A 18 -10.93 -1.18 0.68
C GLY A 18 -10.09 -0.26 -0.20
N VAL A 19 -9.82 -0.67 -1.45
CA VAL A 19 -9.15 0.15 -2.47
C VAL A 19 -10.15 1.08 -3.12
N ASN A 20 -9.80 2.36 -3.25
CA ASN A 20 -10.62 3.38 -3.91
C ASN A 20 -10.15 3.62 -5.35
N SER A 21 -8.84 3.64 -5.59
CA SER A 21 -8.24 3.88 -6.91
C SER A 21 -6.82 3.32 -6.99
N VAL A 22 -6.30 3.23 -8.22
CA VAL A 22 -4.90 2.86 -8.51
C VAL A 22 -4.20 4.12 -9.02
N ASN A 23 -3.11 4.52 -8.37
CA ASN A 23 -2.34 5.72 -8.73
C ASN A 23 -1.16 5.38 -9.66
N THR A 24 -0.47 4.28 -9.39
CA THR A 24 0.69 3.83 -10.15
C THR A 24 0.68 2.32 -10.21
N PHE A 25 1.06 1.79 -11.37
CA PHE A 25 1.14 0.37 -11.63
C PHE A 25 2.19 0.13 -12.70
N ASP A 26 3.29 -0.49 -12.30
CA ASP A 26 4.33 -1.03 -13.18
C ASP A 26 4.95 -2.28 -12.54
N ASP A 27 5.92 -2.87 -13.24
CA ASP A 27 6.56 -4.13 -12.84
C ASP A 27 7.33 -4.05 -11.51
N ASN A 28 7.66 -2.85 -11.01
CA ASN A 28 8.47 -2.67 -9.80
C ASN A 28 7.73 -1.93 -8.68
N GLU A 29 6.69 -1.16 -9.00
CA GLU A 29 5.93 -0.36 -8.04
C GLU A 29 4.42 -0.37 -8.34
N ILE A 30 3.63 -0.60 -7.30
CA ILE A 30 2.18 -0.38 -7.31
C ILE A 30 1.81 0.56 -6.17
N ILE A 31 1.09 1.64 -6.49
CA ILE A 31 0.56 2.59 -5.52
C ILE A 31 -0.97 2.57 -5.57
N LEU A 32 -1.59 2.17 -4.47
CA LEU A 32 -3.04 2.09 -4.31
C LEU A 32 -3.54 3.19 -3.37
N GLU A 33 -4.60 3.89 -3.75
CA GLU A 33 -5.34 4.74 -2.81
C GLU A 33 -6.36 3.88 -2.06
N THR A 34 -6.23 3.82 -0.73
CA THR A 34 -7.11 3.05 0.14
C THR A 34 -7.80 3.98 1.15
N LYS A 35 -8.81 3.47 1.84
CA LYS A 35 -9.45 4.20 2.94
C LYS A 35 -8.51 4.52 4.11
N LEU A 36 -7.38 3.82 4.22
CA LEU A 36 -6.38 4.00 5.28
C LEU A 36 -5.16 4.82 4.82
N GLY A 37 -5.19 5.38 3.61
CA GLY A 37 -4.08 6.12 3.00
C GLY A 37 -3.57 5.47 1.73
N HIS A 38 -2.43 5.97 1.24
CA HIS A 38 -1.77 5.39 0.08
C HIS A 38 -0.96 4.17 0.51
N LEU A 39 -1.20 3.03 -0.12
CA LEU A 39 -0.40 1.83 0.01
C LEU A 39 0.62 1.79 -1.12
N PHE A 40 1.89 1.82 -0.76
CA PHE A 40 3.02 1.63 -1.67
C PHE A 40 3.45 0.17 -1.59
N ILE A 41 3.58 -0.48 -2.73
CA ILE A 41 4.04 -1.86 -2.86
C ILE A 41 5.21 -1.84 -3.83
N ILE A 42 6.38 -2.27 -3.36
CA ILE A 42 7.61 -2.32 -4.16
C ILE A 42 8.04 -3.78 -4.29
N GLY A 43 8.47 -4.16 -5.49
CA GLY A 43 8.76 -5.54 -5.82
C GLY A 43 9.38 -5.71 -7.19
N GLU A 44 9.24 -6.91 -7.75
CA GLU A 44 9.67 -7.27 -9.10
C GLU A 44 8.56 -8.09 -9.80
N ASN A 45 8.39 -7.88 -11.11
CA ASN A 45 7.35 -8.49 -11.93
C ASN A 45 5.93 -8.33 -11.35
N LEU A 46 5.68 -7.19 -10.71
CA LEU A 46 4.41 -6.86 -10.12
C LEU A 46 3.35 -6.68 -11.22
N HIS A 47 2.24 -7.40 -11.11
CA HIS A 47 1.12 -7.23 -12.01
C HIS A 47 -0.23 -7.40 -11.30
N ILE A 48 -1.23 -6.60 -11.70
CA ILE A 48 -2.59 -6.71 -11.17
C ILE A 48 -3.33 -7.82 -11.92
N THR A 49 -3.80 -8.82 -11.17
CA THR A 49 -4.58 -9.96 -11.70
C THR A 49 -6.08 -9.71 -11.62
N MET A 50 -6.53 -8.89 -10.66
CA MET A 50 -7.94 -8.49 -10.53
C MET A 50 -8.05 -7.04 -10.04
N LEU A 51 -8.92 -6.26 -10.68
CA LEU A 51 -9.25 -4.89 -10.27
C LEU A 51 -10.77 -4.69 -10.32
N ASN A 52 -11.41 -4.64 -9.14
CA ASN A 52 -12.82 -4.30 -9.02
C ASN A 52 -12.96 -3.11 -8.05
N LEU A 53 -12.95 -1.90 -8.60
CA LEU A 53 -13.05 -0.66 -7.81
C LEU A 53 -14.45 -0.42 -7.23
N GLU A 54 -15.50 -1.00 -7.81
CA GLU A 54 -16.86 -0.91 -7.27
C GLU A 54 -16.99 -1.67 -5.96
N GLU A 55 -16.40 -2.87 -5.89
CA GLU A 55 -16.29 -3.66 -4.66
C GLU A 55 -15.10 -3.26 -3.78
N GLY A 56 -14.21 -2.40 -4.31
CA GLY A 56 -12.96 -1.98 -3.69
C GLY A 56 -11.97 -3.12 -3.48
N LYS A 57 -11.90 -4.07 -4.42
CA LYS A 57 -11.02 -5.26 -4.37
C LYS A 57 -9.90 -5.17 -5.42
N VAL A 58 -8.70 -5.55 -5.01
CA VAL A 58 -7.53 -5.70 -5.89
C VAL A 58 -6.85 -7.03 -5.56
N ALA A 59 -6.44 -7.76 -6.59
CA ALA A 59 -5.48 -8.86 -6.46
C ALA A 59 -4.28 -8.58 -7.37
N LEU A 60 -3.09 -8.92 -6.88
CA LEU A 60 -1.83 -8.74 -7.60
C LEU A 60 -0.87 -9.88 -7.33
N GLU A 61 0.04 -10.08 -8.27
CA GLU A 61 1.07 -11.10 -8.23
C GLU A 61 2.44 -10.51 -8.57
N GLY A 62 3.50 -11.14 -8.10
CA GLY A 62 4.89 -10.71 -8.29
C GLY A 62 5.70 -10.85 -7.02
N GLU A 63 7.01 -10.63 -7.06
CA GLU A 63 7.84 -10.71 -5.85
C GLU A 63 7.71 -9.42 -5.03
N ILE A 64 7.06 -9.48 -3.88
CA ILE A 64 6.81 -8.31 -3.04
C ILE A 64 7.97 -8.14 -2.06
N ASN A 65 8.68 -7.02 -2.17
CA ASN A 65 9.85 -6.68 -1.35
C ASN A 65 9.50 -5.78 -0.17
N SER A 66 8.57 -4.83 -0.35
CA SER A 66 8.12 -3.96 0.73
C SER A 66 6.69 -3.46 0.53
N MET A 67 6.05 -3.11 1.65
CA MET A 67 4.73 -2.49 1.69
C MET A 67 4.74 -1.36 2.72
N GLU A 68 4.24 -0.18 2.34
CA GLU A 68 4.20 0.99 3.22
C GLU A 68 2.86 1.72 3.09
N TYR A 69 2.16 1.91 4.22
CA TYR A 69 1.03 2.82 4.29
C TYR A 69 1.50 4.24 4.62
N LYS A 70 1.20 5.18 3.73
CA LYS A 70 1.39 6.61 3.95
C LYS A 70 0.04 7.27 4.16
N ALA A 71 -0.11 7.96 5.28
CA ALA A 71 -1.32 8.71 5.58
C ALA A 71 -1.56 9.81 4.52
N VAL A 72 -2.82 10.02 4.16
CA VAL A 72 -3.23 11.10 3.24
C VAL A 72 -2.79 12.43 3.85
N GLY A 73 -1.85 13.11 3.20
CA GLY A 73 -1.40 14.47 3.57
C GLY A 73 -0.33 14.58 4.67
N VAL A 74 0.37 13.49 5.06
CA VAL A 74 1.45 13.61 6.05
C VAL A 74 2.82 13.77 5.38
N ASP A 75 3.28 15.01 5.31
CA ASP A 75 4.63 15.39 4.92
C ASP A 75 5.65 14.89 5.97
N LEU A 76 6.40 13.84 5.64
CA LEU A 76 7.35 13.10 6.51
C LEU A 76 8.42 13.98 7.17
N LYS A 77 8.63 15.22 6.70
CA LYS A 77 9.64 16.16 7.21
C LYS A 77 9.37 16.68 8.63
N THR A 78 8.13 16.61 9.14
CA THR A 78 7.76 17.23 10.42
C THR A 78 7.81 16.28 11.63
N LYS A 79 7.55 14.97 11.45
CA LYS A 79 7.52 14.01 12.59
C LYS A 79 8.91 13.56 13.07
N SER A 80 9.90 13.41 12.18
CA SER A 80 11.24 12.91 12.54
C SER A 80 11.93 13.76 13.62
N LYS A 81 11.81 15.09 13.54
CA LYS A 81 12.44 16.01 14.50
C LYS A 81 11.86 15.91 15.93
N ASN A 82 10.56 15.61 16.06
CA ASN A 82 9.88 15.58 17.36
C ASN A 82 10.00 14.25 18.10
N VAL A 83 10.29 13.15 17.40
CA VAL A 83 10.48 11.84 18.03
C VAL A 83 11.91 11.70 18.55
N LEU A 84 12.92 12.14 17.77
CA LEU A 84 14.31 12.10 18.20
C LEU A 84 14.60 12.97 19.43
N SER A 85 13.94 14.13 19.55
CA SER A 85 14.08 15.01 20.72
C SER A 85 13.48 14.45 22.01
N ARG A 86 12.57 13.47 21.91
CA ARG A 86 11.99 12.75 23.05
C ARG A 86 12.77 11.51 23.44
N LEU A 87 13.55 10.94 22.52
CA LEU A 87 14.37 9.75 22.75
C LEU A 87 15.78 10.07 23.26
N LEU A 88 16.27 11.29 23.03
CA LEU A 88 17.57 11.76 23.53
C LEU A 88 17.48 12.43 24.91
N LYS A 89 16.34 12.32 25.59
CA LYS A 89 16.13 12.84 26.94
C LYS A 89 16.02 11.71 27.95
#